data_AF-A0A847NFD0-F1
#
_entry.id   AF-A0A847NFD0-F1
#
_cell.length_a   1.000
_cell.length_b   1.000
_cell.length_c   1.000
_cell.angle_alpha   90.00
_cell.angle_beta   90.00
_cell.angle_gamma   90.00
#
_symmetry.space_group_name_H-M   'P 1'
#
loop_
_entity.id
_entity.type
_entity.pdbx_description
1 polymer ?
#
loop_
_entity_poly.entity_id
_entity_poly.type
_entity_poly.pdbx_seq_one_letter_code
_entity_poly.pdbx_strand_id
1 'polypeptide(L)'
;MSKFRELAPEELSNKTDCSLFKFETTADLDPLNGIIGQSRAAAAMEFGLAIKRPGYNIYVSGITGTGRSSYTRSIVSKVAANESVPDDWCYVYNFRNPDRPMCINLPAGMGYRLQRDMKKLLKDLKTKVPQAFEGEEYEKQKSQIVQEYQEKSSEYMESFNAFAREQGFIIKKSEHGLITIPLRDGKPMEDKDYLELSPEERKKIEDNSFMVQGKLMETMKRMKEIEKAAKDKIDQLETKIALLAVEQPIMELKEKYDKHKNIIEYLKAVQRDIIHNVEDFRNLEAGKAEALGLVERIREKDFTLKYQVNLVVDNRDTKGAPVILESNPKYDNLLGKIEYESNIGVVTTDFTKIKAGSLHQANGGYIIINMSDLTRNPESWEGIKRSIKTGNIT
;
A
#
# COMPACT_ATOMS: atom_id res chain seq x y z
N MET A 1 -64.60 -62.10 17.84
CA MET A 1 -63.98 -60.81 18.19
C MET A 1 -63.07 -61.04 19.37
N SER A 2 -61.75 -60.88 19.19
CA SER A 2 -60.79 -60.97 20.31
C SER A 2 -61.10 -59.85 21.29
N LYS A 3 -61.53 -60.19 22.51
CA LYS A 3 -61.71 -59.21 23.60
C LYS A 3 -60.33 -58.65 23.93
N PHE A 4 -60.08 -57.41 23.54
CA PHE A 4 -58.90 -56.69 24.00
C PHE A 4 -58.98 -56.51 25.52
N ARG A 5 -57.83 -56.63 26.20
CA ARG A 5 -57.72 -56.40 27.64
C ARG A 5 -57.96 -54.91 27.92
N GLU A 6 -58.97 -54.59 28.73
CA GLU A 6 -59.15 -53.25 29.28
C GLU A 6 -58.05 -52.94 30.29
N LEU A 7 -57.42 -51.77 30.16
CA LEU A 7 -56.37 -51.29 31.05
C LEU A 7 -57.00 -50.52 32.21
N ALA A 8 -56.52 -50.76 33.43
CA ALA A 8 -56.92 -49.97 34.59
C ALA A 8 -56.30 -48.55 34.52
N PRO A 9 -56.92 -47.52 35.13
CA PRO A 9 -56.40 -46.14 35.12
C PRO A 9 -54.92 -46.02 35.53
N GLU A 10 -54.47 -46.88 36.44
CA GLU A 10 -53.09 -46.92 36.93
C GLU A 10 -52.12 -47.41 35.85
N GLU A 11 -52.56 -48.33 34.99
CA GLU A 11 -51.79 -48.87 33.86
C GLU A 11 -51.68 -47.88 32.69
N LEU A 12 -52.52 -46.85 32.69
CA LEU A 12 -52.43 -45.73 31.75
C LEU A 12 -51.40 -44.68 32.20
N SER A 13 -50.90 -44.77 33.44
CA SER A 13 -49.96 -43.80 34.01
C SER A 13 -48.52 -44.32 33.97
N ASN A 14 -47.64 -43.62 33.24
CA ASN A 14 -46.21 -43.87 33.29
C ASN A 14 -45.59 -43.05 34.44
N LYS A 15 -45.70 -43.55 35.66
CA LYS A 15 -45.15 -42.89 36.85
C LYS A 15 -43.69 -43.29 37.06
N THR A 16 -42.80 -42.30 37.12
CA THR A 16 -41.41 -42.50 37.52
C THR A 16 -41.32 -42.50 39.04
N ASP A 17 -40.63 -43.49 39.60
CA ASP A 17 -40.28 -43.49 41.02
C ASP A 17 -39.20 -42.43 41.30
N CYS A 18 -39.60 -41.33 41.96
CA CYS A 18 -38.69 -40.23 42.27
C CYS A 18 -37.63 -40.60 43.32
N SER A 19 -37.81 -41.69 44.08
CA SER A 19 -36.80 -42.15 45.05
C SER A 19 -35.53 -42.68 44.38
N LEU A 20 -35.57 -42.89 43.05
CA LEU A 20 -34.41 -43.29 42.24
C LEU A 20 -33.37 -42.17 42.06
N PHE A 21 -33.76 -40.91 42.29
CA PHE A 21 -32.89 -39.76 42.07
C PHE A 21 -32.12 -39.38 43.34
N LYS A 22 -30.82 -39.11 43.19
CA LYS A 22 -29.92 -38.73 44.29
C LYS A 22 -29.75 -37.21 44.45
N PHE A 23 -30.73 -36.44 43.98
CA PHE A 23 -30.73 -34.97 43.99
C PHE A 23 -32.13 -34.47 44.35
N GLU A 24 -32.23 -33.31 45.00
CA GLU A 24 -33.52 -32.71 45.34
C GLU A 24 -34.09 -31.91 44.17
N THR A 25 -33.23 -31.19 43.45
CA THR A 25 -33.62 -30.41 42.27
C THR A 25 -32.61 -30.56 41.14
N THR A 26 -33.02 -30.29 39.90
CA THR A 26 -32.11 -30.32 38.75
C THR A 26 -31.04 -29.22 38.82
N ALA A 27 -31.14 -28.27 39.75
CA ALA A 27 -30.10 -27.26 40.00
C ALA A 27 -28.87 -27.86 40.68
N ASP A 28 -29.03 -29.02 41.34
CA ASP A 28 -27.96 -29.72 42.06
C ASP A 28 -27.11 -30.61 41.14
N LEU A 29 -27.48 -30.69 39.85
CA LEU A 29 -26.82 -31.55 38.88
C LEU A 29 -25.83 -30.79 38.02
N ASP A 30 -24.65 -31.41 37.81
CA ASP A 30 -23.73 -30.95 36.79
C ASP A 30 -24.36 -31.10 35.40
N PRO A 31 -24.24 -30.08 34.53
CA PRO A 31 -24.75 -30.17 33.17
C PRO A 31 -24.02 -31.25 32.38
N LEU A 32 -24.79 -32.08 31.67
CA LEU A 32 -24.22 -33.07 30.76
C LEU A 32 -23.46 -32.38 29.63
N ASN A 33 -22.17 -32.69 29.53
CA ASN A 33 -21.32 -32.22 28.44
C ASN A 33 -21.37 -33.21 27.27
N GLY A 34 -21.82 -32.75 26.10
CA GLY A 34 -21.82 -33.54 24.86
C GLY A 34 -23.21 -33.73 24.25
N ILE A 35 -23.35 -34.73 23.38
CA ILE A 35 -24.60 -35.06 22.71
C ILE A 35 -25.21 -36.34 23.29
N ILE A 36 -26.44 -36.24 23.81
CA ILE A 36 -27.11 -37.34 24.51
C ILE A 36 -27.53 -38.42 23.51
N GLY A 37 -27.15 -39.67 23.76
CA GLY A 37 -27.59 -40.82 22.97
C GLY A 37 -27.03 -40.90 21.55
N GLN A 38 -26.00 -40.12 21.20
CA GLN A 38 -25.43 -40.05 19.85
C GLN A 38 -23.93 -40.41 19.80
N SER A 39 -23.54 -41.53 20.43
CA SER A 39 -22.14 -41.98 20.52
C SER A 39 -21.45 -42.12 19.16
N ARG A 40 -22.16 -42.63 18.15
CA ARG A 40 -21.64 -42.75 16.78
C ARG A 40 -21.31 -41.39 16.15
N ALA A 41 -22.17 -40.39 16.35
CA ALA A 41 -21.94 -39.04 15.82
C ALA A 41 -20.75 -38.37 16.51
N ALA A 42 -20.61 -38.58 17.82
CA ALA A 42 -19.47 -38.10 18.59
C ALA A 42 -18.14 -38.68 18.08
N ALA A 43 -18.06 -40.01 17.93
CA ALA A 43 -16.86 -40.67 17.41
C ALA A 43 -16.51 -40.21 15.98
N ALA A 44 -17.51 -40.01 15.12
CA ALA A 44 -17.30 -39.52 13.76
C ALA A 44 -16.76 -38.07 13.72
N MET A 45 -17.24 -37.21 14.62
CA MET A 45 -16.73 -35.83 14.78
C MET A 45 -15.28 -35.83 15.26
N GLU A 46 -14.95 -36.62 16.29
CA GLU A 46 -13.58 -36.72 16.80
C GLU A 46 -12.62 -37.23 15.71
N PHE A 47 -13.00 -38.29 15.01
CA PHE A 47 -12.22 -38.82 13.89
C PHE A 47 -12.05 -37.80 12.76
N GLY A 48 -13.13 -37.14 12.34
CA GLY A 48 -13.10 -36.15 11.27
C GLY A 48 -12.21 -34.94 11.60
N LEU A 49 -12.28 -34.44 12.84
CA LEU A 49 -11.49 -33.29 13.30
C LEU A 49 -10.00 -33.62 13.48
N ALA A 50 -9.67 -34.90 13.71
CA ALA A 50 -8.29 -35.36 13.77
C ALA A 50 -7.59 -35.37 12.39
N ILE A 51 -8.35 -35.39 11.28
CA ILE A 51 -7.78 -35.43 9.93
C ILE A 51 -7.42 -34.02 9.44
N LYS A 52 -6.13 -33.72 9.39
CA LYS A 52 -5.59 -32.45 8.86
C LYS A 52 -5.15 -32.57 7.41
N ARG A 53 -6.09 -32.92 6.51
CA ARG A 53 -5.81 -33.07 5.07
C ARG A 53 -6.84 -32.31 4.21
N PRO A 54 -6.40 -31.66 3.11
CA PRO A 54 -7.33 -31.03 2.17
C PRO A 54 -8.39 -32.01 1.66
N GLY A 55 -9.62 -31.52 1.48
CA GLY A 55 -10.76 -32.31 1.01
C GLY A 55 -11.54 -33.06 2.08
N TYR A 56 -11.05 -33.12 3.33
CA TYR A 56 -11.76 -33.73 4.46
C TYR A 56 -12.59 -32.68 5.18
N ASN A 57 -13.82 -32.47 4.69
CA ASN A 57 -14.82 -31.60 5.32
C ASN A 57 -15.91 -32.43 6.02
N ILE A 58 -16.46 -31.92 7.12
CA ILE A 58 -17.48 -32.65 7.89
C ILE A 58 -18.87 -32.06 7.60
N TYR A 59 -19.82 -32.94 7.25
CA TYR A 59 -21.24 -32.61 7.14
C TYR A 59 -22.02 -33.27 8.27
N VAL A 60 -22.75 -32.46 9.05
CA VAL A 60 -23.51 -32.91 10.21
C VAL A 60 -25.01 -32.88 9.89
N SER A 61 -25.66 -34.04 9.92
CA SER A 61 -27.10 -34.20 9.64
C SER A 61 -27.85 -34.84 10.81
N GLY A 62 -29.18 -34.73 10.82
CA GLY A 62 -30.06 -35.26 11.87
C GLY A 62 -31.37 -34.48 12.04
N ILE A 63 -32.14 -34.82 13.08
CA ILE A 63 -33.46 -34.22 13.34
C ILE A 63 -33.31 -32.87 14.06
N THR A 64 -34.21 -31.92 13.80
CA THR A 64 -34.27 -30.63 14.52
C THR A 64 -34.48 -30.85 16.02
N GLY A 65 -33.89 -30.01 16.88
CA GLY A 65 -34.03 -30.12 18.33
C GLY A 65 -33.08 -31.11 19.02
N THR A 66 -32.22 -31.81 18.28
CA THR A 66 -31.25 -32.78 18.83
C THR A 66 -29.96 -32.14 19.37
N GLY A 67 -29.86 -30.81 19.42
CA GLY A 67 -28.68 -30.09 19.91
C GLY A 67 -27.44 -30.14 18.98
N ARG A 68 -27.59 -30.60 17.73
CA ARG A 68 -26.48 -30.74 16.75
C ARG A 68 -25.58 -29.52 16.63
N SER A 69 -26.14 -28.33 16.40
CA SER A 69 -25.35 -27.11 16.21
C SER A 69 -24.55 -26.76 17.47
N SER A 70 -25.17 -26.89 18.65
CA SER A 70 -24.51 -26.65 19.94
C SER A 70 -23.38 -27.65 20.19
N TYR A 71 -23.62 -28.93 19.87
CA TYR A 71 -22.61 -29.97 19.99
C TYR A 71 -21.44 -29.75 19.02
N THR A 72 -21.71 -29.51 17.73
CA THR A 72 -20.70 -29.21 16.71
C THR A 72 -19.83 -28.03 17.13
N ARG A 73 -20.44 -26.93 17.59
CA ARG A 73 -19.70 -25.76 18.07
C ARG A 73 -18.82 -26.12 19.27
N SER A 74 -19.38 -26.81 20.27
CA SER A 74 -18.65 -27.19 21.49
C SER A 74 -17.42 -28.06 21.18
N ILE A 75 -17.58 -29.13 20.40
CA ILE A 75 -16.47 -30.04 20.09
C ILE A 75 -15.40 -29.38 19.20
N VAL A 76 -15.81 -28.60 18.19
CA VAL A 76 -14.88 -27.86 17.34
C VAL A 76 -14.09 -26.84 18.17
N SER A 77 -14.75 -26.07 19.04
CA SER A 77 -14.07 -25.13 19.94
C SER A 77 -13.09 -25.83 20.89
N LYS A 78 -13.43 -27.01 21.41
CA LYS A 78 -12.54 -27.80 22.27
C LYS A 78 -11.28 -28.27 21.53
N VAL A 79 -11.43 -28.71 20.28
CA VAL A 79 -10.28 -29.12 19.45
C VAL A 79 -9.44 -27.91 19.07
N ALA A 80 -10.08 -26.85 18.57
CA ALA A 80 -9.41 -25.64 18.11
C ALA A 80 -8.57 -24.96 19.21
N ALA A 81 -9.02 -25.00 20.47
CA ALA A 81 -8.27 -24.46 21.61
C ALA A 81 -6.88 -25.09 21.82
N ASN A 82 -6.66 -26.30 21.30
CA ASN A 82 -5.38 -27.01 21.40
C ASN A 82 -4.51 -26.89 20.13
N GLU A 83 -4.94 -26.13 19.14
CA GLU A 83 -4.20 -25.92 17.89
C GLU A 83 -3.28 -24.70 17.97
N SER A 84 -2.36 -24.58 17.02
CA SER A 84 -1.52 -23.38 16.89
C SER A 84 -2.36 -22.19 16.47
N VAL A 85 -2.05 -21.01 17.02
CA VAL A 85 -2.61 -19.75 16.53
C VAL A 85 -2.11 -19.50 15.10
N PRO A 86 -3.00 -19.25 14.13
CA PRO A 86 -2.59 -19.02 12.76
C PRO A 86 -1.99 -17.62 12.54
N ASP A 87 -1.37 -17.45 11.38
CA ASP A 87 -0.78 -16.18 10.95
C ASP A 87 -1.82 -15.06 10.79
N ASP A 88 -1.38 -13.83 10.99
CA ASP A 88 -2.04 -12.62 10.51
C ASP A 88 -1.92 -12.52 8.99
N TRP A 89 -2.90 -11.87 8.36
CA TRP A 89 -2.89 -11.61 6.92
C TRP A 89 -3.09 -10.13 6.61
N CYS A 90 -2.23 -9.61 5.74
CA CYS A 90 -2.25 -8.22 5.30
C CYS A 90 -2.27 -8.11 3.77
N TYR A 91 -3.06 -7.18 3.24
CA TYR A 91 -2.86 -6.67 1.88
C TYR A 91 -1.93 -5.46 1.90
N VAL A 92 -0.99 -5.45 0.97
CA VAL A 92 -0.09 -4.33 0.71
C VAL A 92 -0.13 -3.94 -0.76
N TYR A 93 0.27 -2.71 -1.04
CA TYR A 93 0.30 -2.22 -2.41
C TYR A 93 1.33 -2.96 -3.27
N ASN A 94 0.99 -3.15 -4.54
CA ASN A 94 1.87 -3.76 -5.52
C ASN A 94 2.39 -2.71 -6.49
N PHE A 95 3.61 -2.23 -6.25
CA PHE A 95 4.26 -1.21 -7.08
C PHE A 95 4.48 -1.62 -8.55
N ARG A 96 4.45 -2.92 -8.87
CA ARG A 96 4.55 -3.40 -10.26
C ARG A 96 3.20 -3.51 -10.95
N ASN A 97 2.16 -3.85 -10.21
CA ASN A 97 0.80 -4.00 -10.72
C ASN A 97 -0.21 -3.47 -9.69
N PRO A 98 -0.49 -2.16 -9.69
CA PRO A 98 -1.35 -1.49 -8.71
C PRO A 98 -2.73 -2.14 -8.49
N ASP A 99 -3.31 -2.71 -9.55
CA ASP A 99 -4.64 -3.34 -9.53
C ASP A 99 -4.63 -4.75 -8.93
N ARG A 100 -3.45 -5.25 -8.52
CA ARG A 100 -3.27 -6.57 -7.90
C ARG A 100 -2.50 -6.45 -6.59
N PRO A 101 -3.16 -6.05 -5.48
CA PRO A 101 -2.54 -5.97 -4.16
C PRO A 101 -1.87 -7.29 -3.79
N MET A 102 -0.73 -7.21 -3.10
CA MET A 102 -0.02 -8.39 -2.63
C MET A 102 -0.51 -8.79 -1.25
N CYS A 103 -0.63 -10.08 -1.01
CA CYS A 103 -0.97 -10.63 0.30
C CYS A 103 0.30 -11.07 1.02
N ILE A 104 0.44 -10.70 2.30
CA ILE A 104 1.59 -11.02 3.15
C ILE A 104 1.05 -11.66 4.44
N ASN A 105 1.56 -12.84 4.77
CA ASN A 105 1.32 -13.49 6.05
C ASN A 105 2.47 -13.21 7.04
N LEU A 106 2.12 -13.17 8.32
CA LEU A 106 2.97 -12.85 9.44
C LEU A 106 2.54 -13.63 10.68
N PRO A 107 3.43 -14.03 11.60
CA PRO A 107 3.01 -14.62 12.86
C PRO A 107 1.99 -13.76 13.60
N ALA A 108 1.10 -14.40 14.35
CA ALA A 108 0.01 -13.73 15.07
C ALA A 108 0.46 -12.48 15.84
N GLY A 109 -0.24 -11.37 15.60
CA GLY A 109 0.02 -10.05 16.16
C GLY A 109 1.16 -9.25 15.53
N MET A 110 1.96 -9.83 14.62
CA MET A 110 2.97 -9.07 13.88
C MET A 110 2.38 -8.21 12.76
N GLY A 111 1.22 -8.58 12.20
CA GLY A 111 0.50 -7.78 11.21
C GLY A 111 0.07 -6.43 11.76
N TYR A 112 -0.48 -6.41 12.99
CA TYR A 112 -0.79 -5.18 13.71
C TYR A 112 0.45 -4.30 13.95
N ARG A 113 1.57 -4.93 14.35
CA ARG A 113 2.85 -4.22 14.54
C ARG A 113 3.32 -3.60 13.24
N LEU A 114 3.29 -4.35 12.12
CA LEU A 114 3.71 -3.87 10.81
C LEU A 114 2.85 -2.69 10.36
N GLN A 115 1.53 -2.78 10.51
CA GLN A 115 0.63 -1.67 10.17
C GLN A 115 0.98 -0.41 10.96
N ARG A 116 1.22 -0.54 12.28
CA ARG A 116 1.58 0.59 13.13
C ARG A 116 2.95 1.17 12.78
N ASP A 117 3.93 0.31 12.53
CA ASP A 117 5.29 0.70 12.18
C ASP A 117 5.34 1.41 10.82
N MET A 118 4.57 0.95 9.83
CA MET A 118 4.43 1.62 8.54
C MET A 118 3.74 2.99 8.69
N LYS A 119 2.69 3.11 9.52
CA LYS A 119 2.09 4.42 9.83
C LYS A 119 3.10 5.37 10.48
N LYS A 120 3.94 4.86 11.39
CA LYS A 120 5.00 5.64 12.04
C LYS A 120 6.06 6.07 11.01
N LEU A 121 6.54 5.14 10.18
CA LEU A 121 7.48 5.43 9.10
C LEU A 121 6.98 6.58 8.22
N LEU A 122 5.72 6.52 7.78
CA LEU A 122 5.15 7.57 6.94
C LEU A 122 5.11 8.91 7.66
N LYS A 123 4.70 8.93 8.94
CA LYS A 123 4.74 10.17 9.74
C LYS A 123 6.16 10.73 9.84
N ASP A 124 7.15 9.87 10.12
CA ASP A 124 8.54 10.27 10.28
C ASP A 124 9.11 10.81 8.95
N LEU A 125 8.80 10.17 7.82
CA LEU A 125 9.23 10.61 6.49
C LEU A 125 8.60 11.93 6.06
N LYS A 126 7.32 12.17 6.38
CA LYS A 126 6.64 13.45 6.13
C LYS A 126 7.33 14.64 6.81
N THR A 127 8.13 14.40 7.86
CA THR A 127 8.88 15.44 8.57
C THR A 127 10.37 15.43 8.19
N LYS A 128 11.02 14.27 8.22
CA LYS A 128 12.46 14.13 7.99
C LYS A 128 12.88 14.48 6.56
N VAL A 129 12.05 14.16 5.57
CA VAL A 129 12.39 14.42 4.16
C VAL A 129 12.45 15.94 3.89
N PRO A 130 11.39 16.74 4.17
CA PRO A 130 11.49 18.20 4.04
C PRO A 130 12.66 18.81 4.80
N GLN A 131 12.86 18.43 6.08
CA GLN A 131 13.97 18.93 6.90
C GLN A 131 15.34 18.65 6.31
N ALA A 132 15.53 17.51 5.64
CA ALA A 132 16.80 17.20 4.98
C ALA A 132 17.08 18.12 3.79
N PHE A 133 16.03 18.58 3.09
CA PHE A 133 16.13 19.55 1.99
C PHE A 133 16.18 21.02 2.46
N GLU A 134 15.97 21.28 3.75
CA GLU A 134 16.15 22.61 4.37
C GLU A 134 17.44 22.70 5.18
N GLY A 135 18.18 21.59 5.30
CA GLY A 135 19.41 21.52 6.08
C GLY A 135 20.54 22.35 5.49
N GLU A 136 21.36 22.93 6.37
CA GLU A 136 22.53 23.76 5.98
C GLU A 136 23.46 23.05 4.99
N GLU A 137 23.67 21.74 5.14
CA GLU A 137 24.55 20.97 4.27
C GLU A 137 24.03 20.88 2.83
N TYR A 138 22.71 20.73 2.65
CA TYR A 138 22.11 20.71 1.31
C TYR A 138 22.21 22.08 0.64
N GLU A 139 21.82 23.14 1.35
CA GLU A 139 21.89 24.51 0.82
C GLU A 139 23.33 24.92 0.48
N LYS A 140 24.31 24.52 1.30
CA LYS A 140 25.72 24.77 1.03
C LYS A 140 26.21 24.05 -0.23
N GLN A 141 25.95 22.74 -0.37
CA GLN A 141 26.37 21.96 -1.54
C GLN A 141 25.67 22.45 -2.81
N LYS A 142 24.37 22.77 -2.74
CA LYS A 142 23.63 23.34 -3.86
C LYS A 142 24.18 24.70 -4.28
N SER A 143 24.43 25.59 -3.32
CA SER A 143 25.02 26.91 -3.59
C SER A 143 26.39 26.79 -4.25
N GLN A 144 27.21 25.83 -3.82
CA GLN A 144 28.51 25.55 -4.44
C GLN A 144 28.36 25.12 -5.91
N ILE A 145 27.42 24.22 -6.23
CA ILE A 145 27.16 23.78 -7.62
C ILE A 145 26.71 24.96 -8.48
N VAL A 146 25.82 25.81 -7.96
CA VAL A 146 25.31 26.99 -8.67
C VAL A 146 26.44 28.00 -8.88
N GLN A 147 27.29 28.22 -7.90
CA GLN A 147 28.44 29.11 -8.00
C GLN A 147 29.45 28.61 -9.05
N GLU A 148 29.81 27.32 -9.04
CA GLU A 148 30.69 26.72 -10.06
C GLU A 148 30.15 26.90 -11.48
N TYR A 149 28.83 26.80 -11.65
CA TYR A 149 28.15 27.05 -12.93
C TYR A 149 28.25 28.54 -13.33
N GLN A 150 27.95 29.45 -12.41
CA GLN A 150 27.98 30.90 -12.65
C GLN A 150 29.39 31.39 -13.00
N GLU A 151 30.42 30.89 -12.31
CA GLU A 151 31.83 31.21 -12.59
C GLU A 151 32.22 30.78 -14.00
N LYS A 152 32.01 29.50 -14.36
CA LYS A 152 32.32 28.99 -15.72
C LYS A 152 31.52 29.68 -16.82
N SER A 153 30.25 29.98 -16.56
CA SER A 153 29.40 30.72 -17.50
C SER A 153 29.94 32.14 -17.72
N SER A 154 30.44 32.78 -16.67
CA SER A 154 31.04 34.10 -16.75
C SER A 154 32.36 34.06 -17.52
N GLU A 155 33.23 33.09 -17.25
CA GLU A 155 34.49 32.87 -18.00
C GLU A 155 34.25 32.69 -19.51
N TYR A 156 33.26 31.89 -19.90
CA TYR A 156 32.91 31.71 -21.31
C TYR A 156 32.42 33.00 -21.97
N MET A 157 31.61 33.80 -21.26
CA MET A 157 31.15 35.09 -21.79
C MET A 157 32.25 36.15 -21.79
N GLU A 158 33.16 36.16 -20.82
CA GLU A 158 34.32 37.06 -20.82
C GLU A 158 35.26 36.75 -21.98
N SER A 159 35.56 35.47 -22.21
CA SER A 159 36.35 35.03 -23.36
C SER A 159 35.70 35.41 -24.70
N PHE A 160 34.37 35.25 -24.81
CA PHE A 160 33.64 35.68 -26.00
C PHE A 160 33.62 37.20 -26.17
N ASN A 161 33.42 37.96 -25.09
CA ASN A 161 33.46 39.43 -25.11
C ASN A 161 34.83 39.97 -25.56
N ALA A 162 35.93 39.35 -25.10
CA ALA A 162 37.27 39.71 -25.53
C ALA A 162 37.47 39.45 -27.03
N PHE A 163 37.09 38.26 -27.50
CA PHE A 163 37.12 37.92 -28.93
C PHE A 163 36.27 38.86 -29.79
N ALA A 164 35.04 39.16 -29.36
CA ALA A 164 34.15 40.07 -30.07
C ALA A 164 34.77 41.47 -30.19
N ARG A 165 35.35 42.00 -29.10
CA ARG A 165 36.03 43.31 -29.11
C ARG A 165 37.24 43.35 -30.05
N GLU A 166 38.06 42.29 -30.07
CA GLU A 166 39.18 42.18 -31.02
C GLU A 166 38.72 42.19 -32.47
N GLN A 167 37.56 41.61 -32.77
CA GLN A 167 36.95 41.62 -34.10
C GLN A 167 36.15 42.91 -34.39
N GLY A 168 36.12 43.86 -33.46
CA GLY A 168 35.40 45.14 -33.60
C GLY A 168 33.91 45.04 -33.34
N PHE A 169 33.46 44.18 -32.42
CA PHE A 169 32.06 44.01 -32.04
C PHE A 169 31.84 44.11 -30.52
N ILE A 170 30.62 44.47 -30.12
CA ILE A 170 30.14 44.34 -28.74
C ILE A 170 28.84 43.56 -28.70
N ILE A 171 28.52 43.02 -27.53
CA ILE A 171 27.26 42.33 -27.29
C ILE A 171 26.30 43.27 -26.57
N LYS A 172 25.06 43.31 -27.01
CA LYS A 172 23.95 43.88 -26.25
C LYS A 172 22.83 42.88 -26.09
N LYS A 173 22.09 43.02 -24.99
CA LYS A 173 20.83 42.34 -24.77
C LYS A 173 19.73 43.14 -25.47
N SER A 174 19.02 42.50 -26.40
CA SER A 174 17.83 43.02 -27.08
C SER A 174 16.58 42.26 -26.59
N GLU A 175 15.39 42.72 -26.99
CA GLU A 175 14.13 42.02 -26.74
C GLU A 175 14.08 40.62 -27.38
N HIS A 176 14.83 40.41 -28.46
CA HIS A 176 14.94 39.12 -29.17
C HIS A 176 16.16 38.29 -28.75
N GLY A 177 16.85 38.67 -27.66
CA GLY A 177 18.03 37.97 -27.14
C GLY A 177 19.33 38.73 -27.35
N LEU A 178 20.47 38.03 -27.32
CA LEU A 178 21.80 38.63 -27.46
C LEU A 178 22.07 38.96 -28.93
N ILE A 179 22.45 40.21 -29.20
CA ILE A 179 22.85 40.70 -30.53
C ILE A 179 24.29 41.22 -30.51
N THR A 180 24.99 41.04 -31.62
CA THR A 180 26.37 41.54 -31.83
C THR A 180 26.31 42.82 -32.67
N ILE A 181 26.87 43.92 -32.16
CA ILE A 181 26.85 45.24 -32.81
C ILE A 181 28.29 45.60 -33.19
N PRO A 182 28.57 45.97 -34.45
CA PRO A 182 29.91 46.40 -34.87
C PRO A 182 30.31 47.74 -34.23
N LEU A 183 31.61 47.96 -34.11
CA LEU A 183 32.23 49.15 -33.55
C LEU A 183 32.88 49.99 -34.66
N ARG A 184 32.73 51.31 -34.60
CA ARG A 184 33.48 52.30 -35.38
C ARG A 184 34.17 53.25 -34.40
N ASP A 185 35.50 53.34 -34.47
CA ASP A 185 36.31 54.16 -33.53
C ASP A 185 35.99 53.89 -32.04
N GLY A 186 35.72 52.63 -31.70
CA GLY A 186 35.39 52.20 -30.33
C GLY A 186 33.95 52.51 -29.88
N LYS A 187 33.10 53.09 -30.74
CA LYS A 187 31.69 53.35 -30.47
C LYS A 187 30.78 52.34 -31.21
N PRO A 188 29.64 51.94 -30.61
CA PRO A 188 28.64 51.12 -31.30
C PRO A 188 28.16 51.84 -32.56
N MET A 189 28.21 51.16 -33.70
CA MET A 189 27.81 51.70 -34.99
C MET A 189 26.28 51.76 -35.08
N GLU A 190 25.73 52.90 -35.54
CA GLU A 190 24.32 53.01 -35.88
C GLU A 190 24.07 52.62 -37.35
N ASP A 191 22.83 52.27 -37.70
CA ASP A 191 22.48 51.83 -39.06
C ASP A 191 22.84 52.86 -40.14
N LYS A 192 22.80 54.16 -39.81
CA LYS A 192 23.21 55.26 -40.70
C LYS A 192 24.71 55.24 -40.97
N ASP A 193 25.53 54.97 -39.96
CA ASP A 193 26.99 54.93 -40.08
C ASP A 193 27.46 53.74 -40.92
N TYR A 194 26.71 52.63 -40.89
CA TYR A 194 26.97 51.45 -41.71
C TYR A 194 26.70 51.72 -43.21
N LEU A 195 25.67 52.53 -43.50
CA LEU A 195 25.32 52.94 -44.86
C LEU A 195 26.30 53.94 -45.48
N GLU A 196 27.15 54.58 -44.70
CA GLU A 196 28.20 55.48 -45.19
C GLU A 196 29.52 54.76 -45.50
N LEU A 197 29.65 53.48 -45.13
CA LEU A 197 30.86 52.68 -45.37
C LEU A 197 31.03 52.31 -46.85
N SER A 198 32.29 52.18 -47.25
CA SER A 198 32.65 51.66 -48.57
C SER A 198 32.26 50.18 -48.73
N PRO A 199 32.09 49.68 -49.97
CA PRO A 199 31.78 48.27 -50.23
C PRO A 199 32.79 47.29 -49.61
N GLU A 200 34.07 47.68 -49.54
CA GLU A 200 35.16 46.88 -49.00
C GLU A 200 35.10 46.81 -47.46
N GLU A 201 34.80 47.92 -46.78
CA GLU A 201 34.61 47.97 -45.33
C GLU A 201 33.37 47.19 -44.90
N ARG A 202 32.26 47.31 -45.63
CA ARG A 202 31.04 46.51 -45.36
C ARG A 202 31.30 45.02 -45.47
N LYS A 203 32.00 44.58 -46.51
CA LYS A 203 32.34 43.16 -46.70
C LYS A 203 33.20 42.63 -45.55
N LYS A 204 34.16 43.43 -45.07
CA LYS A 204 35.00 43.08 -43.90
C LYS A 204 34.19 42.95 -42.61
N ILE A 205 33.20 43.84 -42.40
CA ILE A 205 32.29 43.75 -41.25
C ILE A 205 31.39 42.50 -41.37
N GLU A 206 30.88 42.17 -42.56
CA GLU A 206 30.10 40.94 -42.78
C GLU A 206 30.89 39.67 -42.49
N ASP A 207 32.12 39.56 -43.01
CA ASP A 207 32.99 38.40 -42.79
C ASP A 207 33.32 38.23 -41.29
N ASN A 208 33.67 39.33 -40.60
CA ASN A 208 33.92 39.31 -39.16
C ASN A 208 32.63 39.03 -38.35
N SER A 209 31.48 39.55 -38.79
CA SER A 209 30.18 39.30 -38.17
C SER A 209 29.84 37.82 -38.21
N PHE A 210 30.06 37.13 -39.34
CA PHE A 210 29.87 35.69 -39.45
C PHE A 210 30.75 34.90 -38.47
N MET A 211 32.02 35.29 -38.35
CA MET A 211 32.95 34.69 -37.40
C MET A 211 32.52 34.90 -35.94
N VAL A 212 32.11 36.12 -35.58
CA VAL A 212 31.63 36.46 -34.23
C VAL A 212 30.32 35.75 -33.90
N GLN A 213 29.37 35.67 -34.83
CA GLN A 213 28.13 34.92 -34.66
C GLN A 213 28.39 33.41 -34.50
N GLY A 214 29.30 32.84 -35.29
CA GLY A 214 29.72 31.44 -35.14
C GLY A 214 30.31 31.17 -33.75
N LYS A 215 31.18 32.07 -33.26
CA LYS A 215 31.75 31.97 -31.91
C LYS A 215 30.70 32.15 -30.82
N LEU A 216 29.73 33.06 -30.99
CA LEU A 216 28.62 33.24 -30.06
C LEU A 216 27.80 31.95 -29.94
N MET A 217 27.46 31.32 -31.07
CA MET A 217 26.74 30.04 -31.06
C MET A 217 27.52 28.94 -30.34
N GLU A 218 28.84 28.85 -30.57
CA GLU A 218 29.71 27.92 -29.86
C GLU A 218 29.71 28.16 -28.34
N THR A 219 29.86 29.42 -27.92
CA THR A 219 29.82 29.83 -26.51
C THR A 219 28.48 29.48 -25.87
N MET A 220 27.36 29.81 -26.53
CA MET A 220 26.02 29.48 -26.05
C MET A 220 25.79 27.98 -25.93
N LYS A 221 26.35 27.18 -26.85
CA LYS A 221 26.31 25.72 -26.77
C LYS A 221 27.07 25.21 -25.54
N ARG A 222 28.31 25.69 -25.31
CA ARG A 222 29.10 25.33 -24.12
C ARG A 222 28.39 25.74 -22.82
N MET A 223 27.76 26.92 -22.80
CA MET A 223 26.95 27.38 -21.67
C MET A 223 25.77 26.45 -21.37
N LYS A 224 25.04 26.00 -22.40
CA LYS A 224 23.97 25.00 -22.23
C LYS A 224 24.50 23.65 -21.73
N GLU A 225 25.69 23.23 -22.16
CA GLU A 225 26.31 21.99 -21.70
C GLU A 225 26.68 22.06 -20.21
N ILE A 226 27.25 23.19 -19.73
CA ILE A 226 27.53 23.36 -18.29
C ILE A 226 26.27 23.55 -17.46
N GLU A 227 25.22 24.19 -18.00
CA GLU A 227 23.91 24.31 -17.34
C GLU A 227 23.30 22.92 -17.13
N LYS A 228 23.32 22.08 -18.17
CA LYS A 228 22.86 20.69 -18.07
C LYS A 228 23.68 19.91 -17.04
N ALA A 229 25.00 20.02 -17.07
CA ALA A 229 25.86 19.34 -16.10
C ALA A 229 25.61 19.80 -14.65
N ALA A 230 25.34 21.10 -14.45
CA ALA A 230 24.98 21.64 -13.13
C ALA A 230 23.63 21.10 -12.66
N LYS A 231 22.64 21.03 -13.55
CA LYS A 231 21.35 20.41 -13.26
C LYS A 231 21.49 18.93 -12.88
N ASP A 232 22.24 18.15 -13.67
CA ASP A 232 22.50 16.74 -13.37
C ASP A 232 23.20 16.56 -12.02
N LYS A 233 24.12 17.46 -11.64
CA LYS A 233 24.76 17.48 -10.31
C LYS A 233 23.76 17.78 -9.18
N ILE A 234 22.83 18.72 -9.40
CA ILE A 234 21.77 19.03 -8.43
C ILE A 234 20.85 17.82 -8.27
N ASP A 235 20.40 17.20 -9.37
CA ASP A 235 19.54 16.01 -9.32
C ASP A 235 20.23 14.85 -8.57
N GLN A 236 21.55 14.67 -8.75
CA GLN A 236 22.35 13.70 -8.00
C GLN A 236 22.45 14.04 -6.50
N LEU A 237 22.65 15.32 -6.17
CA LEU A 237 22.65 15.81 -4.80
C LEU A 237 21.31 15.54 -4.13
N GLU A 238 20.21 15.93 -4.76
CA GLU A 238 18.85 15.71 -4.26
C GLU A 238 18.57 14.22 -4.07
N THR A 239 18.97 13.36 -5.01
CA THR A 239 18.87 11.90 -4.87
C THR A 239 19.65 11.38 -3.66
N LYS A 240 20.86 11.90 -3.40
CA LYS A 240 21.69 11.50 -2.26
C LYS A 240 21.07 11.93 -0.93
N ILE A 241 20.55 13.16 -0.84
CA ILE A 241 19.86 13.67 0.35
C ILE A 241 18.60 12.85 0.62
N ALA A 242 17.80 12.58 -0.41
CA ALA A 242 16.63 11.72 -0.35
C ALA A 242 16.97 10.32 0.16
N LEU A 243 18.02 9.69 -0.40
CA LEU A 243 18.49 8.38 0.00
C LEU A 243 18.80 8.37 1.50
N LEU A 244 19.59 9.32 2.00
CA LEU A 244 19.98 9.38 3.42
C LEU A 244 18.77 9.57 4.35
N ALA A 245 17.83 10.45 3.98
CA ALA A 245 16.64 10.73 4.77
C ALA A 245 15.66 9.54 4.84
N VAL A 246 15.60 8.74 3.77
CA VAL A 246 14.66 7.61 3.62
C VAL A 246 15.27 6.28 4.07
N GLU A 247 16.58 6.09 3.86
CA GLU A 247 17.27 4.82 4.08
C GLU A 247 17.31 4.45 5.55
N GLN A 248 17.67 5.38 6.44
CA GLN A 248 17.78 5.08 7.87
C GLN A 248 16.44 4.59 8.48
N PRO A 249 15.30 5.31 8.34
CA PRO A 249 14.02 4.84 8.87
C PRO A 249 13.58 3.48 8.31
N ILE A 250 13.87 3.20 7.03
CA ILE A 250 13.53 1.92 6.41
C ILE A 250 14.46 0.80 6.87
N MET A 251 15.75 1.09 7.07
CA MET A 251 16.73 0.13 7.56
C MET A 251 16.36 -0.38 8.96
N GLU A 252 15.91 0.51 9.85
CA GLU A 252 15.40 0.13 11.18
C GLU A 252 14.24 -0.90 11.08
N LEU A 253 13.33 -0.72 10.10
CA LEU A 253 12.26 -1.69 9.86
C LEU A 253 12.78 -2.99 9.24
N LYS A 254 13.73 -2.93 8.30
CA LYS A 254 14.33 -4.13 7.71
C LYS A 254 15.04 -4.98 8.75
N GLU A 255 15.74 -4.37 9.70
CA GLU A 255 16.37 -5.08 10.82
C GLU A 255 15.32 -5.71 11.74
N LYS A 256 14.24 -4.99 12.04
CA LYS A 256 13.14 -5.50 12.87
C LYS A 256 12.41 -6.70 12.25
N TYR A 257 12.33 -6.75 10.93
CA TYR A 257 11.63 -7.80 10.16
C TYR A 257 12.57 -8.72 9.38
N ASP A 258 13.84 -8.82 9.78
CA ASP A 258 14.92 -9.56 9.10
C ASP A 258 14.57 -11.02 8.73
N LYS A 259 13.81 -11.69 9.60
CA LYS A 259 13.33 -13.06 9.43
C LYS A 259 12.22 -13.22 8.39
N HIS A 260 11.64 -12.13 7.90
CA HIS A 260 10.46 -12.14 7.03
C HIS A 260 10.79 -11.62 5.63
N LYS A 261 11.30 -12.50 4.77
CA LYS A 261 11.75 -12.16 3.40
C LYS A 261 10.71 -11.39 2.58
N ASN A 262 9.44 -11.77 2.68
CA ASN A 262 8.31 -11.11 2.00
C ASN A 262 8.18 -9.63 2.40
N ILE A 263 8.40 -9.29 3.68
CA ILE A 263 8.38 -7.91 4.18
C ILE A 263 9.62 -7.16 3.73
N ILE A 264 10.79 -7.79 3.79
CA ILE A 264 12.03 -7.17 3.33
C ILE A 264 11.92 -6.76 1.86
N GLU A 265 11.37 -7.62 1.01
CA GLU A 265 11.12 -7.29 -0.40
C GLU A 265 10.10 -6.16 -0.57
N TYR A 266 9.03 -6.13 0.24
CA TYR A 266 8.07 -5.03 0.25
C TYR A 266 8.74 -3.71 0.67
N LEU A 267 9.52 -3.69 1.76
CA LEU A 267 10.24 -2.50 2.24
C LEU A 267 11.27 -1.99 1.22
N LYS A 268 11.94 -2.88 0.46
CA LYS A 268 12.80 -2.47 -0.67
C LYS A 268 12.00 -1.84 -1.81
N ALA A 269 10.78 -2.32 -2.07
CA ALA A 269 9.91 -1.71 -3.07
C ALA A 269 9.43 -0.33 -2.63
N VAL A 270 9.00 -0.21 -1.36
CA VAL A 270 8.64 1.06 -0.71
C VAL A 270 9.79 2.07 -0.79
N GLN A 271 11.02 1.66 -0.42
CA GLN A 271 12.20 2.53 -0.46
C GLN A 271 12.45 3.09 -1.86
N ARG A 272 12.44 2.22 -2.89
CA ARG A 272 12.68 2.64 -4.27
C ARG A 272 11.60 3.61 -4.76
N ASP A 273 10.35 3.34 -4.44
CA ASP A 273 9.23 4.18 -4.85
C ASP A 273 9.27 5.55 -4.16
N ILE A 274 9.62 5.61 -2.87
CA ILE A 274 9.78 6.88 -2.15
C ILE A 274 10.92 7.70 -2.74
N ILE A 275 12.08 7.09 -3.03
CA ILE A 275 13.23 7.81 -3.61
C ILE A 275 12.88 8.34 -5.01
N HIS A 276 12.17 7.55 -5.83
CA HIS A 276 11.76 7.96 -7.16
C HIS A 276 10.73 9.12 -7.12
N ASN A 277 9.91 9.17 -6.08
CA ASN A 277 8.86 10.17 -5.89
C ASN A 277 9.13 11.07 -4.66
N VAL A 278 10.40 11.42 -4.40
CA VAL A 278 10.76 12.18 -3.19
C VAL A 278 10.11 13.57 -3.18
N GLU A 279 9.84 14.13 -4.36
CA GLU A 279 9.14 15.41 -4.53
C GLU A 279 7.74 15.41 -3.89
N ASP A 280 7.05 14.27 -3.85
CA ASP A 280 5.75 14.18 -3.17
C ASP A 280 5.88 14.45 -1.65
N PHE A 281 6.99 14.01 -1.05
CA PHE A 281 7.30 14.26 0.35
C PHE A 281 7.87 15.67 0.59
N ARG A 282 8.67 16.20 -0.34
CA ARG A 282 9.23 17.55 -0.24
C ARG A 282 8.15 18.63 -0.25
N ASN A 283 7.14 18.48 -1.10
CA ASN A 283 6.12 19.49 -1.33
C ASN A 283 5.00 19.53 -0.27
N LEU A 284 5.12 18.77 0.83
CA LEU A 284 4.14 18.72 1.93
C LEU A 284 4.04 20.03 2.72
N GLU A 285 5.14 20.78 2.84
CA GLU A 285 5.22 22.04 3.61
C GLU A 285 5.00 23.29 2.74
N ALA A 286 5.13 23.17 1.41
CA ALA A 286 4.87 24.28 0.50
C ALA A 286 3.36 24.56 0.52
N GLY A 287 2.92 25.52 1.34
CA GLY A 287 1.55 25.99 1.54
C GLY A 287 0.77 26.25 0.24
N LYS A 288 0.40 25.19 -0.47
CA LYS A 288 -0.56 25.19 -1.56
C LYS A 288 -1.99 25.01 -1.05
N ALA A 289 -2.19 25.08 0.26
CA ALA A 289 -3.50 25.19 0.86
C ALA A 289 -4.21 26.50 0.46
N GLU A 290 -3.50 27.54 0.02
CA GLU A 290 -4.12 28.81 -0.42
C GLU A 290 -4.33 28.93 -1.93
N ALA A 291 -3.59 28.17 -2.76
CA ALA A 291 -3.67 28.25 -4.23
C ALA A 291 -4.54 27.16 -4.88
N LEU A 292 -4.86 26.07 -4.17
CA LEU A 292 -5.68 24.98 -4.70
C LEU A 292 -7.17 25.24 -4.46
N GLY A 293 -7.97 25.12 -5.52
CA GLY A 293 -9.43 25.21 -5.43
C GLY A 293 -10.00 24.10 -4.52
N LEU A 294 -11.22 24.31 -3.99
CA LEU A 294 -11.94 23.33 -3.16
C LEU A 294 -11.94 21.90 -3.75
N VAL A 295 -11.93 21.78 -5.08
CA VAL A 295 -11.92 20.50 -5.80
C VAL A 295 -10.56 19.79 -5.75
N GLU A 296 -9.45 20.52 -5.72
CA GLU A 296 -8.10 19.93 -5.63
C GLU A 296 -7.75 19.50 -4.21
N ARG A 297 -8.21 20.24 -3.19
CA ARG A 297 -8.08 19.83 -1.78
C ARG A 297 -8.84 18.54 -1.47
N ILE A 298 -9.96 18.30 -2.16
CA ILE A 298 -10.77 17.08 -2.01
C ILE A 298 -10.20 15.93 -2.85
N ARG A 299 -9.38 16.24 -3.87
CA ARG A 299 -8.64 15.29 -4.72
C ARG A 299 -7.21 15.02 -4.28
N GLU A 300 -6.75 15.57 -3.15
CA GLU A 300 -5.53 15.09 -2.50
C GLU A 300 -5.75 13.62 -2.11
N LYS A 301 -5.53 12.73 -3.07
CA LYS A 301 -5.17 11.36 -2.80
C LYS A 301 -3.99 11.48 -1.87
N ASP A 302 -4.16 11.03 -0.63
CA ASP A 302 -3.04 10.80 0.26
C ASP A 302 -2.05 9.92 -0.51
N PHE A 303 -1.01 10.53 -1.08
CA PHE A 303 -0.04 9.83 -1.92
C PHE A 303 0.71 8.78 -1.11
N THR A 304 0.59 8.82 0.23
CA THR A 304 1.13 7.82 1.12
C THR A 304 0.25 6.58 1.30
N LEU A 305 -0.97 6.57 0.73
CA LEU A 305 -1.89 5.44 0.77
C LEU A 305 -1.25 4.16 0.20
N LYS A 306 -0.46 4.27 -0.89
CA LYS A 306 0.29 3.16 -1.50
C LYS A 306 1.36 2.54 -0.59
N TYR A 307 1.68 3.16 0.55
CA TYR A 307 2.64 2.61 1.52
C TYR A 307 1.95 2.03 2.76
N GLN A 308 0.63 2.19 2.89
CA GLN A 308 -0.12 1.64 4.02
C GLN A 308 -0.19 0.11 3.98
N VAL A 309 -0.58 -0.48 5.10
CA VAL A 309 -0.78 -1.92 5.25
C VAL A 309 -2.22 -2.16 5.70
N ASN A 310 -2.96 -2.92 4.90
CA ASN A 310 -4.33 -3.32 5.23
C ASN A 310 -4.32 -4.67 5.96
N LEU A 311 -4.36 -4.64 7.29
CA LEU A 311 -4.50 -5.84 8.12
C LEU A 311 -5.94 -6.36 8.01
N VAL A 312 -6.12 -7.50 7.34
CA VAL A 312 -7.43 -8.09 7.08
C VAL A 312 -7.78 -9.22 8.05
N VAL A 313 -6.78 -9.94 8.55
CA VAL A 313 -6.95 -10.95 9.60
C VAL A 313 -5.93 -10.65 10.71
N ASP A 314 -6.41 -10.33 11.90
CA ASP A 314 -5.61 -10.07 13.11
C ASP A 314 -5.88 -11.17 14.14
N ASN A 315 -4.87 -11.98 14.43
CA ASN A 315 -4.95 -13.11 15.36
C ASN A 315 -4.25 -12.83 16.69
N ARG A 316 -3.91 -11.58 17.02
CA ARG A 316 -3.13 -11.25 18.22
C ARG A 316 -3.78 -11.68 19.55
N ASP A 317 -5.11 -11.67 19.59
CA ASP A 317 -5.91 -12.00 20.77
C ASP A 317 -6.54 -13.41 20.67
N THR A 318 -6.22 -14.14 19.60
CA THR A 318 -6.74 -15.48 19.31
C THR A 318 -6.02 -16.52 20.18
N LYS A 319 -6.79 -17.44 20.76
CA LYS A 319 -6.29 -18.58 21.53
C LYS A 319 -6.62 -19.87 20.77
N GLY A 320 -5.58 -20.53 20.28
CA GLY A 320 -5.72 -21.69 19.41
C GLY A 320 -6.16 -21.32 17.99
N ALA A 321 -6.73 -22.27 17.27
CA ALA A 321 -7.30 -22.02 15.94
C ALA A 321 -8.64 -21.27 16.03
N PRO A 322 -8.94 -20.35 15.09
CA PRO A 322 -10.22 -19.63 15.06
C PRO A 322 -11.39 -20.58 14.75
N VAL A 323 -12.55 -20.31 15.36
CA VAL A 323 -13.81 -21.02 15.07
C VAL A 323 -14.86 -19.99 14.68
N ILE A 324 -15.12 -19.88 13.40
CA ILE A 324 -16.04 -18.91 12.82
C ILE A 324 -17.39 -19.57 12.55
N LEU A 325 -18.45 -19.01 13.13
CA LEU A 325 -19.83 -19.41 12.83
C LEU A 325 -20.42 -18.41 11.84
N GLU A 326 -20.64 -18.83 10.60
CA GLU A 326 -21.31 -17.99 9.60
C GLU A 326 -22.82 -18.25 9.62
N SER A 327 -23.56 -17.32 10.22
CA SER A 327 -25.02 -17.39 10.31
C SER A 327 -25.75 -16.86 9.07
N ASN A 328 -25.08 -16.05 8.24
CA ASN A 328 -25.64 -15.44 7.05
C ASN A 328 -24.65 -15.55 5.88
N PRO A 329 -24.53 -16.74 5.26
CA PRO A 329 -23.51 -17.08 4.26
C PRO A 329 -23.77 -16.45 2.89
N LYS A 330 -23.92 -15.13 2.84
CA LYS A 330 -23.89 -14.33 1.61
C LYS A 330 -22.47 -14.30 1.05
N TYR A 331 -22.36 -14.07 -0.26
CA TYR A 331 -21.09 -14.09 -0.98
C TYR A 331 -20.04 -13.19 -0.30
N ASP A 332 -20.41 -11.92 -0.09
CA ASP A 332 -19.54 -10.90 0.53
C ASP A 332 -19.16 -11.22 1.98
N ASN A 333 -20.09 -11.81 2.75
CA ASN A 333 -19.82 -12.18 4.14
C ASN A 333 -18.80 -13.33 4.21
N LEU A 334 -18.86 -14.28 3.27
CA LEU A 334 -17.95 -15.43 3.24
C LEU A 334 -16.59 -15.07 2.64
N LEU A 335 -16.60 -14.47 1.45
CA LEU A 335 -15.44 -14.26 0.60
C LEU A 335 -14.85 -12.86 0.75
N GLY A 336 -15.44 -12.01 1.59
CA GLY A 336 -15.01 -10.64 1.75
C GLY A 336 -15.59 -9.74 0.66
N LYS A 337 -15.33 -8.44 0.80
CA LYS A 337 -15.85 -7.40 -0.10
C LYS A 337 -14.82 -6.30 -0.28
N ILE A 338 -14.99 -5.54 -1.36
CA ILE A 338 -14.27 -4.30 -1.61
C ILE A 338 -15.24 -3.16 -1.33
N GLU A 339 -14.88 -2.27 -0.42
CA GLU A 339 -15.67 -1.08 -0.14
C GLU A 339 -15.34 0.05 -1.12
N TYR A 340 -16.35 0.87 -1.41
CA TYR A 340 -16.25 2.02 -2.30
C TYR A 340 -16.64 3.27 -1.53
N GLU A 341 -15.90 4.35 -1.74
CA GLU A 341 -16.24 5.67 -1.21
C GLU A 341 -16.71 6.56 -2.35
N SER A 342 -17.81 7.28 -2.12
CA SER A 342 -18.31 8.29 -3.04
C SER A 342 -17.95 9.66 -2.49
N ASN A 343 -17.10 10.39 -3.20
CA ASN A 343 -16.75 11.75 -2.86
C ASN A 343 -17.09 12.67 -4.05
N ILE A 344 -18.05 13.57 -3.86
CA ILE A 344 -18.58 14.49 -4.89
C ILE A 344 -18.93 13.75 -6.20
N GLY A 345 -19.67 12.63 -6.09
CA GLY A 345 -20.13 11.86 -7.26
C GLY A 345 -19.04 11.02 -7.96
N VAL A 346 -17.79 11.07 -7.52
CA VAL A 346 -16.73 10.16 -7.96
C VAL A 346 -16.65 8.98 -7.00
N VAL A 347 -16.79 7.77 -7.53
CA VAL A 347 -16.64 6.54 -6.77
C VAL A 347 -15.18 6.09 -6.85
N THR A 348 -14.51 5.96 -5.70
CA THR A 348 -13.13 5.48 -5.60
C THR A 348 -13.02 4.26 -4.69
N THR A 349 -12.01 3.44 -4.92
CA THR A 349 -11.62 2.32 -4.06
C THR A 349 -10.11 2.14 -4.11
N ASP A 350 -9.58 1.39 -3.15
CA ASP A 350 -8.18 1.04 -3.05
C ASP A 350 -7.99 -0.21 -2.18
N PHE A 351 -6.77 -0.75 -2.13
CA PHE A 351 -6.49 -2.00 -1.42
C PHE A 351 -6.75 -1.95 0.09
N THR A 352 -6.79 -0.76 0.70
CA THR A 352 -7.14 -0.57 2.12
C THR A 352 -8.64 -0.76 2.39
N LYS A 353 -9.47 -0.75 1.33
CA LYS A 353 -10.91 -0.98 1.39
C LYS A 353 -11.30 -2.45 1.22
N ILE A 354 -10.34 -3.36 1.07
CA ILE A 354 -10.59 -4.80 1.08
C ILE A 354 -10.94 -5.22 2.51
N LYS A 355 -12.10 -5.87 2.68
CA LYS A 355 -12.56 -6.43 3.96
C LYS A 355 -12.54 -7.95 3.93
N ALA A 356 -12.00 -8.54 4.98
CA ALA A 356 -12.05 -9.99 5.19
C ALA A 356 -13.49 -10.47 5.35
N GLY A 357 -13.81 -11.58 4.69
CA GLY A 357 -14.97 -12.41 4.97
C GLY A 357 -14.67 -13.53 5.96
N SER A 358 -15.69 -14.29 6.34
CA SER A 358 -15.61 -15.40 7.29
C SER A 358 -14.63 -16.50 6.87
N LEU A 359 -14.41 -16.74 5.57
CA LEU A 359 -13.38 -17.68 5.09
C LEU A 359 -11.97 -17.18 5.36
N HIS A 360 -11.74 -15.87 5.25
CA HIS A 360 -10.45 -15.27 5.61
C HIS A 360 -10.20 -15.41 7.12
N GLN A 361 -11.21 -15.10 7.93
CA GLN A 361 -11.11 -15.16 9.40
C GLN A 361 -10.94 -16.60 9.91
N ALA A 362 -11.50 -17.58 9.21
CA ALA A 362 -11.38 -19.00 9.53
C ALA A 362 -10.07 -19.64 9.03
N ASN A 363 -9.21 -18.89 8.34
CA ASN A 363 -7.98 -19.45 7.78
C ASN A 363 -7.06 -19.98 8.90
N GLY A 364 -6.58 -21.22 8.75
CA GLY A 364 -5.83 -21.92 9.79
C GLY A 364 -6.70 -22.42 10.95
N GLY A 365 -8.02 -22.40 10.83
CA GLY A 365 -8.97 -22.97 11.79
C GLY A 365 -10.22 -23.55 11.15
N TYR A 366 -11.38 -23.19 11.69
CA TYR A 366 -12.65 -23.82 11.36
C TYR A 366 -13.72 -22.79 11.00
N ILE A 367 -14.51 -23.12 9.98
CA ILE A 367 -15.75 -22.43 9.67
C ILE A 367 -16.92 -23.40 9.81
N ILE A 368 -17.96 -22.99 10.53
CA ILE A 368 -19.21 -23.74 10.68
C ILE A 368 -20.29 -22.95 9.95
N ILE A 369 -20.94 -23.61 8.98
CA ILE A 369 -21.97 -22.99 8.15
C ILE A 369 -23.20 -23.88 8.20
N ASN A 370 -24.37 -23.28 8.37
CA ASN A 370 -25.62 -24.01 8.22
C ASN A 370 -25.92 -24.24 6.74
N MET A 371 -26.05 -25.52 6.37
CA MET A 371 -26.30 -25.92 4.98
C MET A 371 -27.60 -25.35 4.43
N SER A 372 -28.66 -25.22 5.24
CA SER A 372 -29.93 -24.63 4.76
C SER A 372 -29.74 -23.17 4.31
N ASP A 373 -28.92 -22.42 5.02
CA ASP A 373 -28.67 -21.00 4.72
C ASP A 373 -27.74 -20.87 3.50
N LEU A 374 -26.80 -21.80 3.35
CA LEU A 374 -25.92 -21.84 2.18
C LEU A 374 -26.66 -22.23 0.89
N THR A 375 -27.62 -23.16 0.96
CA THR A 375 -28.43 -23.54 -0.22
C THR A 375 -29.31 -22.41 -0.75
N ARG A 376 -29.64 -21.43 0.10
CA ARG A 376 -30.36 -20.20 -0.30
C ARG A 376 -29.47 -19.19 -1.01
N ASN A 377 -28.15 -19.39 -1.03
CA ASN A 377 -27.16 -18.51 -1.65
C ASN A 377 -26.28 -19.32 -2.63
N PRO A 378 -26.76 -19.64 -3.85
CA PRO A 378 -26.03 -20.49 -4.79
C PRO A 378 -24.64 -19.95 -5.17
N GLU A 379 -24.49 -18.64 -5.29
CA GLU A 379 -23.21 -17.99 -5.59
C GLU A 379 -22.17 -18.24 -4.49
N SER A 380 -22.59 -18.16 -3.23
CA SER A 380 -21.75 -18.50 -2.07
C SER A 380 -21.28 -19.96 -2.11
N TRP A 381 -22.16 -20.88 -2.52
CA TRP A 381 -21.83 -22.29 -2.67
C TRP A 381 -20.75 -22.52 -3.74
N GLU A 382 -20.88 -21.88 -4.90
CA GLU A 382 -19.84 -21.92 -5.93
C GLU A 382 -18.52 -21.30 -5.46
N GLY A 383 -18.61 -20.17 -4.75
CA GLY A 383 -17.45 -19.50 -4.16
C GLY A 383 -16.70 -20.39 -3.17
N ILE A 384 -17.38 -21.02 -2.22
CA ILE A 384 -16.76 -21.97 -1.28
C ILE A 384 -16.11 -23.13 -2.02
N LYS A 385 -16.81 -23.75 -2.99
CA LYS A 385 -16.24 -24.85 -3.78
C LYS A 385 -14.97 -24.43 -4.51
N ARG A 386 -14.97 -23.23 -5.11
CA ARG A 386 -13.79 -22.69 -5.80
C ARG A 386 -12.65 -22.48 -4.82
N SER A 387 -12.90 -21.80 -3.69
CA SER A 387 -11.88 -21.52 -2.69
C SER A 387 -11.26 -22.77 -2.09
N ILE A 388 -12.06 -23.80 -1.79
CA ILE A 388 -11.54 -25.09 -1.29
C ILE A 388 -10.69 -25.81 -2.35
N LYS A 389 -11.09 -25.75 -3.62
CA LYS A 389 -10.37 -26.44 -4.72
C LYS A 389 -9.07 -25.74 -5.10
N THR A 390 -9.06 -24.41 -5.13
CA THR A 390 -7.90 -23.63 -5.60
C THR A 390 -6.98 -23.22 -4.46
N GLY A 391 -7.45 -23.24 -3.21
CA GLY A 391 -6.76 -22.66 -2.06
C GLY A 391 -6.73 -21.13 -2.08
N ASN A 392 -7.53 -20.49 -2.95
CA ASN A 392 -7.53 -19.03 -3.15
C ASN A 392 -8.94 -18.47 -3.04
N ILE A 393 -9.09 -17.32 -2.38
CA ILE A 393 -10.31 -16.53 -2.38
C ILE A 393 -10.20 -15.53 -3.53
N THR A 394 -11.13 -15.60 -4.49
CA THR A 394 -11.12 -14.80 -5.73
C THR A 394 -12.35 -13.92 -5.85
#